data_AF-A0A7D4HRA0-F1
#
_entry.id   AF-A0A7D4HRA0-F1
#
_cell.length_a   1.000
_cell.length_b   1.000
_cell.length_c   1.000
_cell.angle_alpha   90.00
_cell.angle_beta   90.00
_cell.angle_gamma   90.00
#
_symmetry.space_group_name_H-M   'P 1'
#
loop_
_entity.id
_entity.type
_entity.pdbx_description
1 polymer ?
#
loop_
_entity_poly.entity_id
_entity_poly.type
_entity_poly.pdbx_seq_one_letter_code
_entity_poly.pdbx_strand_id
1 'polypeptide(L)'
;MSDTAAKPRPQFRNIGIAQLASYRLPLAGKLSILHRVSGALLFLCLPLVILPLFAASVAAPQTFAAVAAYAGNPIVKLVFLVLIWGYLHHFCAGIRYLLLDLHIGIDKLSAKKSAGVVFGVSLALTLVFALKLFGVL
;
A
#
# COMPACT_ATOMS: atom_id res chain seq x y z
N MET A 1 21.77 -38.37 35.84
CA MET A 1 21.97 -38.81 34.44
C MET A 1 21.61 -37.64 33.53
N SER A 2 22.63 -37.16 32.80
CA SER A 2 22.60 -36.31 31.59
C SER A 2 21.40 -35.36 31.37
N ASP A 3 21.56 -34.12 31.82
CA ASP A 3 20.93 -32.96 31.18
C ASP A 3 21.37 -32.93 29.71
N THR A 4 20.47 -33.29 28.81
CA THR A 4 20.70 -33.19 27.37
C THR A 4 20.25 -31.81 26.93
N ALA A 5 21.04 -30.78 27.25
CA ALA A 5 20.79 -29.43 26.78
C ALA A 5 20.80 -29.42 25.24
N ALA A 6 19.64 -29.20 24.63
CA ALA A 6 19.50 -29.17 23.18
C ALA A 6 20.41 -28.09 22.57
N LYS A 7 21.17 -28.45 21.53
CA LYS A 7 22.10 -27.55 20.84
C LYS A 7 21.37 -26.27 20.39
N PRO A 8 21.89 -25.06 20.67
CA PRO A 8 21.23 -23.82 20.31
C PRO A 8 21.06 -23.74 18.78
N ARG A 9 19.85 -23.39 18.32
CA ARG A 9 19.56 -23.22 16.90
C ARG A 9 20.45 -22.10 16.32
N PRO A 10 21.04 -22.29 15.14
CA PRO A 10 21.85 -21.25 14.51
C PRO A 10 21.03 -19.98 14.33
N GLN A 11 21.57 -18.85 14.80
CA GLN A 11 20.97 -17.52 14.65
C GLN A 11 21.80 -16.72 13.64
N PHE A 12 21.21 -16.42 12.50
CA PHE A 12 21.84 -15.55 11.50
C PHE A 12 21.62 -14.09 11.91
N ARG A 13 22.58 -13.53 12.67
CA ARG A 13 22.49 -12.18 13.24
C ARG A 13 23.06 -11.06 12.34
N ASN A 14 23.77 -11.43 11.26
CA ASN A 14 24.53 -10.50 10.42
C ASN A 14 24.09 -10.57 8.95
N ILE A 15 22.80 -10.36 8.68
CA ILE A 15 22.32 -10.22 7.30
C ILE A 15 22.54 -8.75 6.90
N GLY A 16 23.44 -8.49 5.94
CA GLY A 16 23.66 -7.14 5.43
C GLY A 16 22.44 -6.62 4.66
N ILE A 17 22.19 -5.30 4.63
CA ILE A 17 21.07 -4.71 3.89
C ILE A 17 21.10 -5.13 2.40
N ALA A 18 22.30 -5.23 1.82
CA ALA A 18 22.48 -5.72 0.46
C ALA A 18 21.99 -7.17 0.25
N GLN A 19 22.07 -8.02 1.28
CA GLN A 19 21.60 -9.41 1.22
C GLN A 19 20.06 -9.49 1.27
N LEU A 20 19.36 -8.51 1.88
CA LEU A 20 17.89 -8.45 1.87
C LEU A 20 17.34 -8.28 0.45
N ALA A 21 18.03 -7.51 -0.40
CA ALA A 21 17.64 -7.32 -1.79
C ALA A 21 17.72 -8.63 -2.60
N SER A 22 18.61 -9.54 -2.23
CA SER A 22 18.77 -10.85 -2.87
C SER A 22 17.77 -11.91 -2.39
N TYR A 23 17.01 -11.62 -1.32
CA TYR A 23 16.08 -12.58 -0.72
C TYR A 23 14.80 -12.74 -1.56
N ARG A 24 14.47 -13.99 -1.91
CA ARG A 24 13.24 -14.32 -2.67
C ARG A 24 12.00 -14.24 -1.78
N LEU A 25 11.41 -13.05 -1.70
CA LEU A 25 10.13 -12.85 -1.02
C LEU A 25 8.95 -13.49 -1.80
N PRO A 26 8.10 -14.28 -1.13
CA PRO A 26 6.85 -14.73 -1.72
C PRO A 26 5.91 -13.55 -1.97
N LEU A 27 4.93 -13.73 -2.86
CA LEU A 27 3.99 -12.67 -3.24
C LEU A 27 3.27 -12.04 -2.04
N ALA A 28 2.84 -12.87 -1.09
CA ALA A 28 2.21 -12.41 0.16
C ALA A 28 3.17 -11.57 1.04
N GLY A 29 4.47 -11.86 0.99
CA GLY A 29 5.48 -11.07 1.70
C GLY A 29 5.66 -9.68 1.08
N LYS A 30 5.70 -9.59 -0.26
CA LYS A 30 5.75 -8.30 -0.97
C LYS A 30 4.51 -7.46 -0.69
N LEU A 31 3.32 -8.08 -0.74
CA LEU A 31 2.06 -7.41 -0.39
C LEU A 31 2.09 -6.83 1.02
N SER A 32 2.64 -7.58 2.00
CA SER A 32 2.73 -7.09 3.37
C SER A 32 3.59 -5.86 3.53
N ILE A 33 4.75 -5.83 2.84
CA ILE A 33 5.62 -4.64 2.85
C ILE A 33 4.89 -3.46 2.22
N LEU A 34 4.25 -3.67 1.06
CA LEU A 34 3.52 -2.60 0.37
C LEU A 34 2.33 -2.08 1.16
N HIS A 35 1.59 -2.93 1.87
CA HIS A 35 0.51 -2.49 2.76
C HIS A 35 1.02 -1.60 3.90
N ARG A 36 2.18 -1.91 4.48
CA ARG A 36 2.82 -1.08 5.51
C ARG A 36 3.30 0.27 4.95
N VAL A 37 4.00 0.22 3.82
CA VAL A 37 4.51 1.44 3.16
C VAL A 37 3.36 2.34 2.71
N SER A 38 2.29 1.77 2.15
CA SER A 38 1.11 2.56 1.76
C SER A 38 0.39 3.15 2.99
N GLY A 39 0.32 2.43 4.10
CA GLY A 39 -0.21 2.96 5.35
C GLY A 39 0.59 4.15 5.88
N ALA A 40 1.92 4.04 5.90
CA ALA A 40 2.80 5.15 6.29
C ALA A 40 2.69 6.36 5.35
N LEU A 41 2.64 6.11 4.03
CA LEU A 41 2.41 7.16 3.02
C LEU A 41 1.11 7.92 3.30
N LEU A 42 -0.01 7.20 3.46
CA LEU A 42 -1.32 7.81 3.69
C LEU A 42 -1.36 8.56 5.03
N PHE A 43 -0.80 7.98 6.09
CA PHE A 43 -0.74 8.61 7.40
C PHE A 43 0.02 9.95 7.35
N LEU A 44 1.16 10.01 6.67
CA LEU A 44 1.93 11.25 6.52
C LEU A 44 1.24 12.24 5.58
N CYS A 45 0.70 11.77 4.45
CA CYS A 45 0.04 12.65 3.48
C CYS A 45 -1.29 13.20 3.97
N LEU A 46 -1.94 12.57 4.95
CA LEU A 46 -3.22 13.05 5.47
C LEU A 46 -3.11 14.49 6.03
N PRO A 47 -2.26 14.80 7.04
CA PRO A 47 -2.10 16.17 7.53
C PRO A 47 -1.28 17.06 6.60
N LEU A 48 -0.32 16.51 5.85
CA LEU A 48 0.62 17.32 5.06
C LEU A 48 0.07 17.74 3.69
N VAL A 49 -0.84 16.96 3.10
CA VAL A 49 -1.29 17.15 1.72
C VAL A 49 -2.81 17.19 1.65
N ILE A 50 -3.48 16.17 2.18
CA ILE A 50 -4.94 15.98 1.98
C ILE A 50 -5.73 17.04 2.74
N LEU A 51 -5.46 17.25 4.03
CA LEU A 51 -6.19 18.23 4.85
C LEU A 51 -6.03 19.67 4.35
N PRO A 52 -4.81 20.17 4.02
CA PRO A 52 -4.66 21.53 3.47
C PRO A 52 -5.36 21.72 2.12
N LEU A 53 -5.25 20.74 1.22
CA LEU A 53 -5.93 20.80 -0.09
C LEU A 53 -7.45 20.79 0.06
N PHE A 54 -7.97 19.94 0.95
CA PHE A 54 -9.39 19.88 1.24
C PHE A 54 -9.89 21.20 1.83
N ALA A 55 -9.19 21.75 2.82
CA ALA A 55 -9.54 23.04 3.43
C ALA A 55 -9.58 24.16 2.37
N ALA A 56 -8.58 24.23 1.49
CA ALA A 56 -8.55 25.20 0.40
C ALA A 56 -9.69 24.98 -0.62
N SER A 57 -10.09 23.72 -0.88
CA SER A 57 -11.15 23.42 -1.84
C SER A 57 -12.55 23.85 -1.37
N VAL A 58 -12.79 23.93 -0.06
CA VAL A 58 -14.12 24.25 0.50
C VAL A 58 -14.21 25.69 1.04
N ALA A 59 -13.09 26.41 1.11
CA ALA A 59 -13.05 27.74 1.72
C ALA A 59 -13.78 28.83 0.93
N ALA A 60 -13.56 28.92 -0.40
CA ALA A 60 -14.18 29.91 -1.27
C ALA A 60 -14.15 29.47 -2.74
N PRO A 61 -15.00 30.04 -3.62
CA PRO A 61 -14.95 29.74 -5.06
C PRO A 61 -13.59 30.01 -5.70
N GLN A 62 -12.90 31.08 -5.28
CA GLN A 62 -11.59 31.46 -5.80
C GLN A 62 -10.50 30.45 -5.40
N THR A 63 -10.54 29.96 -4.15
CA THR A 63 -9.58 28.96 -3.66
C THR A 63 -9.85 27.60 -4.29
N PHE A 64 -11.12 27.24 -4.50
CA PHE A 64 -11.48 26.05 -5.27
C PHE A 64 -10.93 26.10 -6.70
N ALA A 65 -11.08 27.23 -7.41
CA ALA A 65 -10.53 27.41 -8.74
C ALA A 65 -9.00 27.27 -8.77
N ALA A 66 -8.30 27.80 -7.76
CA ALA A 66 -6.86 27.64 -7.61
C ALA A 66 -6.46 26.16 -7.38
N VAL A 67 -7.17 25.44 -6.52
CA VAL A 67 -6.95 23.99 -6.30
C VAL A 67 -7.23 23.19 -7.57
N ALA A 68 -8.29 23.52 -8.31
CA ALA A 68 -8.63 22.87 -9.57
C ALA A 68 -7.52 23.09 -10.63
N ALA A 69 -6.98 24.32 -10.74
CA ALA A 69 -5.86 24.61 -11.62
C ALA A 69 -4.60 23.82 -11.22
N TYR A 70 -4.29 23.75 -9.92
CA TYR A 70 -3.17 22.96 -9.40
C TYR A 70 -3.34 21.46 -9.70
N ALA A 71 -4.53 20.91 -9.46
CA ALA A 71 -4.88 19.52 -9.76
C ALA A 71 -4.91 19.21 -11.27
N GLY A 72 -5.01 20.24 -12.11
CA GLY A 72 -4.92 20.13 -13.56
C GLY A 72 -3.50 19.80 -14.07
N ASN A 73 -2.46 20.10 -13.29
CA ASN A 73 -1.07 19.88 -13.70
C ASN A 73 -0.77 18.36 -13.83
N PRO A 74 -0.20 17.88 -14.95
CA PRO A 74 0.10 16.47 -15.15
C PRO A 74 0.97 15.84 -14.05
N ILE A 75 1.95 16.58 -13.51
CA ILE A 75 2.84 16.09 -12.45
C ILE A 75 2.05 15.91 -11.15
N VAL A 76 1.16 16.86 -10.83
CA VAL A 76 0.29 16.78 -9.65
C VAL A 76 -0.69 15.61 -9.79
N LYS A 77 -1.24 15.38 -11.00
CA LYS A 77 -2.07 14.20 -11.27
C LYS A 77 -1.31 12.89 -11.04
N LEU A 78 -0.04 12.80 -11.40
CA LEU A 78 0.78 11.62 -11.09
C LEU A 78 0.96 11.41 -9.59
N VAL A 79 1.18 12.48 -8.82
CA VAL A 79 1.26 12.40 -7.35
C VAL A 79 -0.08 11.93 -6.77
N PHE A 80 -1.21 12.48 -7.24
CA PHE A 80 -2.54 12.01 -6.83
C PHE A 80 -2.79 10.57 -7.23
N LEU A 81 -2.32 10.11 -8.39
CA LEU A 81 -2.43 8.73 -8.79
C LEU A 81 -1.66 7.80 -7.84
N VAL A 82 -0.48 8.19 -7.37
CA VAL A 82 0.27 7.43 -6.34
C VAL A 82 -0.50 7.37 -5.03
N LEU A 83 -1.13 8.47 -4.60
CA LEU A 83 -1.96 8.49 -3.40
C LEU A 83 -3.23 7.62 -3.54
N ILE A 84 -3.89 7.70 -4.69
CA ILE A 84 -5.07 6.85 -5.02
C ILE A 84 -4.67 5.38 -5.00
N TRP A 85 -3.58 5.02 -5.67
CA TRP A 85 -3.05 3.65 -5.63
C TRP A 85 -2.69 3.22 -4.21
N GLY A 86 -2.02 4.09 -3.45
CA GLY A 86 -1.67 3.85 -2.05
C GLY A 86 -2.90 3.51 -1.20
N TYR A 87 -3.96 4.30 -1.32
CA TYR A 87 -5.24 4.06 -0.67
C TYR A 87 -5.88 2.73 -1.11
N LEU A 88 -6.05 2.51 -2.41
CA LEU A 88 -6.72 1.32 -2.95
C LEU A 88 -5.96 0.04 -2.59
N HIS A 89 -4.63 0.06 -2.71
CA HIS A 89 -3.80 -1.07 -2.29
C HIS A 89 -3.91 -1.31 -0.78
N HIS A 90 -3.80 -0.25 0.03
CA HIS A 90 -3.90 -0.36 1.49
C HIS A 90 -5.26 -0.93 1.92
N PHE A 91 -6.35 -0.42 1.33
CA PHE A 91 -7.73 -0.85 1.61
C PHE A 91 -7.96 -2.31 1.22
N CYS A 92 -7.64 -2.70 -0.02
CA CYS A 92 -7.81 -4.09 -0.46
C CYS A 92 -6.94 -5.07 0.35
N ALA A 93 -5.70 -4.70 0.67
CA ALA A 93 -4.84 -5.50 1.53
C ALA A 93 -5.38 -5.57 2.98
N GLY A 94 -5.93 -4.47 3.50
CA GLY A 94 -6.56 -4.40 4.81
C GLY A 94 -7.73 -5.37 4.95
N ILE A 95 -8.63 -5.41 3.95
CA ILE A 95 -9.72 -6.41 3.91
C ILE A 95 -9.15 -7.83 3.96
N ARG A 96 -8.10 -8.12 3.18
CA ARG A 96 -7.44 -9.43 3.22
C ARG A 96 -6.89 -9.73 4.62
N TYR A 97 -6.29 -8.76 5.30
CA TYR A 97 -5.77 -8.97 6.66
C TYR A 97 -6.88 -9.24 7.67
N LEU A 98 -7.99 -8.49 7.62
CA LEU A 98 -9.17 -8.77 8.44
C LEU A 98 -9.72 -10.19 8.21
N LEU A 99 -9.75 -10.68 6.97
CA LEU A 99 -10.15 -12.06 6.68
C LEU A 99 -9.17 -13.09 7.26
N LEU A 100 -7.86 -12.81 7.20
CA LEU A 100 -6.85 -13.68 7.80
C LEU A 100 -6.96 -13.70 9.33
N ASP A 101 -7.29 -12.58 9.97
CA ASP A 101 -7.53 -12.49 11.42
C ASP A 101 -8.75 -13.32 11.85
N LEU A 102 -9.73 -13.48 10.95
CA LEU A 102 -10.86 -14.40 11.11
C LEU A 102 -10.52 -15.86 10.73
N HIS A 103 -9.25 -16.18 10.51
CA HIS A 103 -8.74 -17.51 10.10
C HIS A 103 -9.24 -17.98 8.71
N ILE A 104 -9.68 -17.06 7.85
CA ILE A 104 -10.15 -17.37 6.50
C ILE A 104 -8.98 -17.27 5.50
N GLY A 105 -8.67 -18.37 4.80
CA GLY A 105 -7.66 -18.37 3.73
C GLY A 105 -6.20 -18.38 4.21
N ILE A 106 -5.95 -18.93 5.41
CA ILE A 106 -4.63 -18.99 6.06
C ILE A 106 -3.68 -20.07 5.48
N ASP A 107 -4.19 -21.03 4.72
CA ASP A 107 -3.34 -22.04 4.07
C ASP A 107 -2.44 -21.41 3.00
N LYS A 108 -1.31 -22.05 2.70
CA LYS A 108 -0.28 -21.50 1.81
C LYS A 108 -0.80 -21.18 0.40
N LEU A 109 -1.70 -21.99 -0.13
CA LEU A 109 -2.22 -21.81 -1.49
C LEU A 109 -3.22 -20.65 -1.52
N SER A 110 -4.17 -20.62 -0.58
CA SER A 110 -5.16 -19.53 -0.46
C SER A 110 -4.50 -18.20 -0.11
N ALA A 111 -3.50 -18.19 0.77
CA ALA A 111 -2.75 -17.00 1.13
C ALA A 111 -1.98 -16.41 -0.06
N LYS A 112 -1.47 -17.25 -0.97
CA LYS A 112 -0.82 -16.82 -2.22
C LYS A 112 -1.84 -16.30 -3.23
N LYS A 113 -2.97 -17.01 -3.41
CA LYS A 113 -4.05 -16.61 -4.32
C LYS A 113 -4.66 -15.27 -3.91
N SER A 114 -5.04 -15.12 -2.64
CA SER A 114 -5.59 -13.88 -2.10
C SER A 114 -4.64 -12.69 -2.25
N ALA A 115 -3.33 -12.92 -2.10
CA ALA A 115 -2.34 -11.87 -2.36
C ALA A 115 -2.34 -11.43 -3.84
N GLY A 116 -2.44 -12.37 -4.78
CA GLY A 116 -2.59 -12.06 -6.20
C GLY A 116 -3.89 -11.30 -6.52
N VAL A 117 -5.01 -11.71 -5.89
CA VAL A 117 -6.30 -11.01 -6.04
C VAL A 117 -6.21 -9.56 -5.56
N VAL A 118 -5.58 -9.29 -4.41
CA VAL A 118 -5.39 -7.91 -3.93
C VAL A 118 -4.61 -7.07 -4.95
N PHE A 119 -3.53 -7.59 -5.53
CA PHE A 119 -2.81 -6.87 -6.58
C PHE A 119 -3.68 -6.63 -7.82
N GLY A 120 -4.35 -7.66 -8.31
CA GLY A 120 -5.21 -7.55 -9.50
C GLY A 120 -6.33 -6.52 -9.31
N VAL A 121 -7.07 -6.61 -8.21
CA VAL A 121 -8.20 -5.71 -7.91
C VAL A 121 -7.71 -4.28 -7.67
N SER A 122 -6.67 -4.08 -6.84
CA SER A 122 -6.17 -2.73 -6.55
C SER A 122 -5.61 -2.03 -7.80
N LEU A 123 -4.90 -2.75 -8.67
CA LEU A 123 -4.39 -2.19 -9.93
C LEU A 123 -5.51 -1.91 -10.94
N ALA A 124 -6.51 -2.80 -11.05
CA ALA A 124 -7.67 -2.57 -11.91
C ALA A 124 -8.45 -1.32 -11.47
N LEU A 125 -8.71 -1.18 -10.17
CA LEU A 125 -9.34 0.03 -9.62
C LEU A 125 -8.48 1.27 -9.87
N THR A 126 -7.17 1.18 -9.63
CA THR A 126 -6.23 2.28 -9.88
C THR A 126 -6.28 2.73 -11.34
N LEU A 127 -6.35 1.79 -12.29
CA LEU A 127 -6.47 2.10 -13.72
C LEU A 127 -7.77 2.86 -14.01
N VAL A 128 -8.92 2.42 -13.46
CA VAL A 128 -10.19 3.13 -13.64
C VAL A 128 -10.11 4.57 -13.12
N PHE A 129 -9.53 4.77 -11.93
CA PHE A 129 -9.35 6.12 -11.39
C PHE A 129 -8.32 6.94 -12.17
N ALA A 130 -7.28 6.31 -12.73
CA ALA A 130 -6.32 6.98 -13.61
C ALA A 130 -7.02 7.49 -14.87
N LEU A 131 -7.81 6.65 -15.55
CA LEU A 131 -8.55 7.04 -16.75
C LEU A 131 -9.46 8.25 -16.49
N LYS A 132 -10.16 8.25 -15.36
CA LYS A 132 -10.98 9.40 -14.92
C LYS A 132 -10.13 10.64 -14.60
N LEU A 133 -9.02 10.49 -13.88
CA LEU A 133 -8.14 11.60 -13.50
C LEU A 133 -7.50 12.30 -14.71
N PHE A 134 -7.21 11.53 -15.77
CA PHE A 134 -6.65 12.03 -17.02
C PHE A 134 -7.72 12.41 -18.07
N GLY A 135 -9.01 12.31 -17.74
CA GLY A 135 -10.11 12.74 -18.61
C GLY A 135 -10.37 11.84 -19.82
N VAL A 136 -9.97 10.57 -19.74
CA VAL A 136 -10.24 9.56 -20.76
C VAL A 136 -11.64 8.97 -20.59
N LEU A 137 -12.13 8.92 -19.35
CA LEU A 137 -13.46 8.49 -18.94
C LEU A 137 -14.23 9.65 -18.30
#